data_AF-K2RW10-F1
#
_entry.id   AF-K2RW10-F1
#
_cell.length_a   1.000
_cell.length_b   1.000
_cell.length_c   1.000
_cell.angle_alpha   90.00
_cell.angle_beta   90.00
_cell.angle_gamma   90.00
#
_symmetry.space_group_name_H-M   'P 1'
#
loop_
_entity.id
_entity.type
_entity.pdbx_description
1 polymer ?
#
loop_
_entity_poly.entity_id
_entity_poly.type
_entity_poly.pdbx_seq_one_letter_code
_entity_poly.pdbx_strand_id
1 'polypeptide(L)'
;MTGKNEDNSNNFVDSQKTIAKKEFEEQKNINMDILEDSTSELVILPENKILVEFNEEENRFLSTTKEILTILSENGVNASLYDDGRKQTEIVLHSTPIDIVLPYLYMVAEPTRDLIIGIVGAWIYDKFIKREDGNNEEYNITVNFVNQNNDGNMEIRKIKGKPEEVYEALEADMSIKPSLKNPVQQVPLYTEERTKKAAEYYSKAQEEINQGFRKILEEDETHAELIIRSALSSLRQAYLHDNKDKYKNELLRMGNFVYERFGCELEVSEDGIANLDCPVILSDFRKGFSIGATASGVCSICGKSTFECAHLPGRTYDNVVCYKEDRCNICRQENCDHEIGSRYNDVKALNIITKLKGDHIAFVENPLDPSNAVTNIPTHVDRLLKDFPASERKKIYNESSKKLKCQLCRRPN
;
A
#
# COMPACT_ATOMS: atom_id res chain seq x y z
N MET A 1 -53.82 -3.45 -22.26
CA MET A 1 -52.53 -2.96 -21.74
C MET A 1 -51.60 -4.15 -21.62
N THR A 2 -50.87 -4.44 -22.70
CA THR A 2 -49.82 -5.47 -22.73
C THR A 2 -48.50 -4.79 -22.41
N GLY A 3 -48.07 -4.87 -21.14
CA GLY A 3 -46.74 -4.45 -20.73
C GLY A 3 -45.72 -5.46 -21.25
N LYS A 4 -44.88 -5.03 -22.20
CA LYS A 4 -43.64 -5.74 -22.51
C LYS A 4 -42.71 -5.50 -21.33
N ASN A 5 -42.44 -6.53 -20.54
CA ASN A 5 -41.22 -6.57 -19.74
C ASN A 5 -40.08 -6.70 -20.74
N GLU A 6 -39.37 -5.61 -20.99
CA GLU A 6 -38.06 -5.67 -21.63
C GLU A 6 -37.14 -6.42 -20.68
N ASP A 7 -36.70 -7.60 -21.11
CA ASP A 7 -35.64 -8.35 -20.46
C ASP A 7 -34.41 -7.45 -20.31
N ASN A 8 -34.09 -7.07 -19.08
CA ASN A 8 -32.79 -6.51 -18.66
C ASN A 8 -31.68 -7.60 -18.75
N SER A 9 -31.69 -8.40 -19.81
CA SER A 9 -30.78 -9.54 -19.98
C SER A 9 -29.50 -9.09 -20.70
N ASN A 10 -28.39 -9.18 -19.95
CA ASN A 10 -26.99 -9.19 -20.38
C ASN A 10 -26.44 -7.89 -21.01
N ASN A 11 -25.92 -7.01 -20.14
CA ASN A 11 -25.04 -5.89 -20.51
C ASN A 11 -23.60 -6.33 -20.86
N PHE A 12 -23.31 -7.62 -20.93
CA PHE A 12 -22.01 -8.13 -21.34
C PHE A 12 -21.79 -7.88 -22.83
N VAL A 13 -20.67 -7.23 -23.15
CA VAL A 13 -20.26 -6.91 -24.51
C VAL A 13 -18.79 -7.28 -24.67
N ASP A 14 -18.52 -8.27 -25.52
CA ASP A 14 -17.18 -8.53 -26.06
C ASP A 14 -17.21 -8.25 -27.56
N SER A 15 -16.55 -7.19 -27.97
CA SER A 15 -16.58 -6.71 -29.34
C SER A 15 -15.17 -6.44 -29.85
N GLN A 16 -14.92 -6.84 -31.08
CA GLN A 16 -13.69 -6.55 -31.80
C GLN A 16 -14.04 -5.72 -33.04
N LYS A 17 -13.27 -4.66 -33.27
CA LYS A 17 -13.36 -3.85 -34.50
C LYS A 17 -11.97 -3.59 -35.06
N THR A 18 -11.88 -3.56 -36.38
CA THR A 18 -10.67 -3.12 -37.09
C THR A 18 -10.94 -1.76 -37.70
N ILE A 19 -10.07 -0.79 -37.45
CA ILE A 19 -10.16 0.54 -38.05
C ILE A 19 -8.82 0.95 -38.65
N ALA A 20 -8.83 1.89 -39.60
CA ALA A 20 -7.60 2.37 -40.20
C ALA A 20 -6.73 3.10 -39.15
N LYS A 21 -5.39 2.99 -39.26
CA LYS A 21 -4.43 3.69 -38.37
C LYS A 21 -4.75 5.17 -38.21
N LYS A 22 -4.99 5.86 -39.34
CA LYS A 22 -5.32 7.28 -39.36
C LYS A 22 -6.65 7.59 -38.65
N GLU A 23 -7.66 6.73 -38.82
CA GLU A 23 -8.95 6.88 -38.13
C GLU A 23 -8.78 6.71 -36.61
N PHE A 24 -7.95 5.77 -36.16
CA PHE A 24 -7.62 5.60 -34.74
C PHE A 24 -6.86 6.80 -34.18
N GLU A 25 -5.87 7.29 -34.90
CA GLU A 25 -5.08 8.47 -34.53
C GLU A 25 -5.97 9.70 -34.34
N GLU A 26 -6.89 9.95 -35.28
CA GLU A 26 -7.89 11.01 -35.20
C GLU A 26 -8.88 10.78 -34.04
N GLN A 27 -9.41 9.56 -33.90
CA GLN A 27 -10.36 9.20 -32.84
C GLN A 27 -9.75 9.38 -31.45
N LYS A 28 -8.47 9.03 -31.30
CA LYS A 28 -7.76 9.08 -30.02
C LYS A 28 -6.97 10.34 -29.83
N ASN A 29 -6.85 11.23 -30.81
CA ASN A 29 -6.02 12.43 -30.72
C ASN A 29 -4.59 12.11 -30.22
N ILE A 30 -3.99 11.06 -30.78
CA ILE A 30 -2.62 10.63 -30.49
C ILE A 30 -1.73 10.88 -31.70
N ASN A 31 -0.44 10.62 -31.59
CA ASN A 31 0.55 10.66 -32.65
C ASN A 31 1.13 9.25 -32.70
N MET A 32 0.79 8.53 -33.77
CA MET A 32 1.17 7.14 -33.90
C MET A 32 2.68 6.96 -34.09
N ASP A 33 3.38 7.95 -34.65
CA ASP A 33 4.84 7.85 -34.87
C ASP A 33 5.58 7.66 -33.54
N ILE A 34 5.08 8.28 -32.47
CA ILE A 34 5.65 8.16 -31.11
C ILE A 34 5.40 6.77 -30.51
N LEU A 35 4.26 6.16 -30.85
CA LEU A 35 3.95 4.79 -30.42
C LEU A 35 4.82 3.77 -31.15
N GLU A 36 5.08 4.00 -32.44
CA GLU A 36 5.93 3.14 -33.26
C GLU A 36 7.42 3.24 -32.89
N ASP A 37 7.86 4.41 -32.41
CA ASP A 37 9.22 4.63 -31.90
C ASP A 37 9.39 4.18 -30.43
N SER A 38 8.31 3.73 -29.77
CA SER A 38 8.35 3.34 -28.37
C SER A 38 9.19 2.07 -28.16
N THR A 39 10.10 2.11 -27.19
CA THR A 39 10.84 0.92 -26.73
C THR A 39 10.05 0.06 -25.76
N SER A 40 8.86 0.51 -25.34
CA SER A 40 8.00 -0.20 -24.41
C SER A 40 7.24 -1.33 -25.10
N GLU A 41 7.03 -2.44 -24.41
CA GLU A 41 6.22 -3.57 -24.88
C GLU A 41 4.72 -3.21 -24.88
N LEU A 42 4.34 -2.32 -23.96
CA LEU A 42 2.99 -1.81 -23.79
C LEU A 42 3.04 -0.30 -23.58
N VAL A 43 2.14 0.41 -24.27
CA VAL A 43 1.87 1.82 -23.98
C VAL A 43 0.44 1.98 -23.50
N ILE A 44 0.26 2.62 -22.35
CA ILE A 44 -1.06 2.91 -21.81
C ILE A 44 -1.52 4.25 -22.38
N LEU A 45 -2.60 4.20 -23.16
CA LEU A 45 -3.17 5.38 -23.82
C LEU A 45 -4.24 6.04 -22.94
N PRO A 46 -4.37 7.38 -22.98
CA PRO A 46 -5.45 8.09 -22.32
C PRO A 46 -6.83 7.79 -22.95
N GLU A 47 -7.92 7.94 -22.19
CA GLU A 47 -9.29 7.83 -22.75
C GLU A 47 -9.69 9.01 -23.68
N ASN A 48 -8.97 10.16 -23.62
CA ASN A 48 -9.14 11.37 -24.46
C ASN A 48 -10.60 11.82 -24.72
N LYS A 49 -11.49 11.64 -23.72
CA LYS A 49 -12.82 12.27 -23.68
C LYS A 49 -12.80 13.42 -22.70
N ILE A 50 -13.35 14.57 -23.09
CA ILE A 50 -13.47 15.77 -22.25
C ILE A 50 -14.92 15.82 -21.70
N LEU A 51 -15.11 15.69 -20.38
CA LEU A 51 -16.44 15.78 -19.74
C LEU A 51 -16.59 16.95 -18.75
N VAL A 52 -15.49 17.47 -18.18
CA VAL A 52 -15.43 18.58 -17.21
C VAL A 52 -14.04 19.21 -17.26
N GLU A 53 -13.93 20.53 -17.26
CA GLU A 53 -12.65 21.25 -17.20
C GLU A 53 -12.03 21.14 -15.79
N PHE A 54 -10.89 20.44 -15.67
CA PHE A 54 -10.04 20.48 -14.46
C PHE A 54 -9.02 21.61 -14.55
N ASN A 55 -8.52 22.04 -13.40
CA ASN A 55 -7.48 23.07 -13.31
C ASN A 55 -6.16 22.53 -13.90
N GLU A 56 -5.39 23.37 -14.59
CA GLU A 56 -4.32 22.96 -15.52
C GLU A 56 -3.13 22.19 -14.90
N GLU A 57 -3.10 22.01 -13.58
CA GLU A 57 -1.99 21.44 -12.82
C GLU A 57 -2.28 20.04 -12.21
N GLU A 58 -3.48 19.49 -12.41
CA GLU A 58 -3.90 18.22 -11.80
C GLU A 58 -3.64 17.00 -12.71
N ASN A 59 -3.12 15.93 -12.11
CA ASN A 59 -2.69 14.64 -12.68
C ASN A 59 -3.22 14.26 -14.08
N ARG A 60 -2.29 13.98 -15.02
CA ARG A 60 -2.58 13.52 -16.40
C ARG A 60 -3.26 12.14 -16.52
N PHE A 61 -3.21 11.31 -15.47
CA PHE A 61 -3.72 9.94 -15.49
C PHE A 61 -4.48 9.57 -14.21
N LEU A 62 -5.58 8.82 -14.35
CA LEU A 62 -6.37 8.29 -13.23
C LEU A 62 -5.54 7.43 -12.26
N SER A 63 -5.96 7.34 -11.00
CA SER A 63 -5.35 6.45 -9.99
C SER A 63 -5.34 4.99 -10.47
N THR A 64 -6.43 4.52 -11.07
CA THR A 64 -6.53 3.18 -11.68
C THR A 64 -5.50 2.98 -12.79
N THR A 65 -5.24 4.00 -13.61
CA THR A 65 -4.24 3.93 -14.68
C THR A 65 -2.83 3.78 -14.12
N LYS A 66 -2.49 4.55 -13.08
CA LYS A 66 -1.20 4.44 -12.39
C LYS A 66 -1.03 3.09 -11.70
N GLU A 67 -2.10 2.55 -11.13
CA GLU A 67 -2.11 1.24 -10.50
C GLU A 67 -1.87 0.14 -11.53
N ILE A 68 -2.53 0.21 -12.70
CA ILE A 68 -2.31 -0.71 -13.82
C ILE A 68 -0.87 -0.63 -14.33
N LEU A 69 -0.32 0.57 -14.52
CA LEU A 69 1.08 0.75 -14.90
C LEU A 69 2.03 0.09 -13.89
N THR A 70 1.76 0.28 -12.60
CA THR A 70 2.57 -0.25 -11.50
C THR A 70 2.54 -1.77 -11.51
N ILE A 71 1.36 -2.39 -11.54
CA ILE A 71 1.25 -3.86 -11.49
C ILE A 71 1.85 -4.52 -12.74
N LEU A 72 1.74 -3.89 -13.91
CA LEU A 72 2.39 -4.38 -15.13
C LEU A 72 3.92 -4.32 -15.01
N SER A 73 4.46 -3.19 -14.56
CA SER A 73 5.90 -3.00 -14.37
C SER A 73 6.48 -3.98 -13.34
N GLU A 74 5.77 -4.20 -12.23
CA GLU A 74 6.17 -5.14 -11.17
C GLU A 74 6.19 -6.60 -11.64
N ASN A 75 5.36 -6.94 -12.64
CA ASN A 75 5.33 -8.26 -13.26
C ASN A 75 6.25 -8.36 -14.48
N GLY A 76 7.16 -7.40 -14.66
CA GLY A 76 8.22 -7.44 -15.67
C GLY A 76 7.77 -7.02 -17.07
N VAL A 77 6.57 -6.45 -17.22
CA VAL A 77 6.14 -5.84 -18.48
C VAL A 77 6.81 -4.48 -18.59
N ASN A 78 7.53 -4.24 -19.69
CA ASN A 78 8.07 -2.91 -19.98
C ASN A 78 6.92 -1.99 -20.46
N ALA A 79 6.18 -1.43 -19.52
CA ALA A 79 5.03 -0.56 -19.78
C ALA A 79 5.39 0.92 -19.58
N SER A 80 4.89 1.79 -20.45
CA SER A 80 4.98 3.25 -20.29
C SER A 80 3.64 3.92 -20.47
N LEU A 81 3.53 5.16 -19.97
CA LEU A 81 2.42 6.03 -20.28
C LEU A 81 2.68 6.70 -21.63
N TYR A 82 1.63 6.91 -22.42
CA TYR A 82 1.73 7.69 -23.65
C TYR A 82 2.04 9.16 -23.32
N ASP A 83 3.06 9.72 -23.95
CA ASP A 83 3.41 11.15 -23.85
C ASP A 83 3.97 11.64 -25.19
N ASP A 84 3.28 12.59 -25.80
CA ASP A 84 3.69 13.23 -27.06
C ASP A 84 4.07 14.70 -26.89
N GLY A 85 4.26 15.14 -25.65
CA GLY A 85 4.53 16.54 -25.33
C GLY A 85 3.34 17.47 -25.57
N ARG A 86 2.23 17.01 -26.17
CA ARG A 86 0.99 17.78 -26.25
C ARG A 86 0.29 17.71 -24.90
N LYS A 87 -0.53 18.73 -24.61
CA LYS A 87 -1.36 18.73 -23.39
C LYS A 87 -2.42 17.64 -23.56
N GLN A 88 -2.23 16.53 -22.87
CA GLN A 88 -3.22 15.45 -22.81
C GLN A 88 -4.07 15.66 -21.56
N THR A 89 -5.37 15.87 -21.78
CA THR A 89 -6.36 15.99 -20.72
C THR A 89 -7.14 14.68 -20.66
N GLU A 90 -6.82 13.84 -19.68
CA GLU A 90 -7.69 12.71 -19.33
C GLU A 90 -8.78 13.24 -18.41
N ILE A 91 -10.03 13.19 -18.86
CA ILE A 91 -11.19 13.50 -18.02
C ILE A 91 -12.06 12.26 -17.95
N VAL A 92 -12.23 11.73 -16.74
CA VAL A 92 -13.31 10.80 -16.44
C VAL A 92 -14.05 11.34 -15.22
N LEU A 93 -15.25 11.88 -15.44
CA LEU A 93 -16.19 12.08 -14.34
C LEU A 93 -17.59 11.61 -14.74
N HIS A 94 -18.07 10.74 -13.87
CA HIS A 94 -19.35 10.05 -13.81
C HIS A 94 -19.70 9.19 -15.03
N SER A 95 -19.14 7.99 -15.08
CA SER A 95 -20.08 6.88 -15.14
C SER A 95 -20.99 7.00 -13.92
N THR A 96 -22.26 6.67 -14.08
CA THR A 96 -23.08 6.19 -12.96
C THR A 96 -22.23 5.36 -11.98
N PRO A 97 -22.59 5.24 -10.68
CA PRO A 97 -21.82 4.47 -9.67
C PRO A 97 -21.55 2.98 -10.00
N ILE A 98 -21.75 2.57 -11.25
CA ILE A 98 -21.84 1.24 -11.83
C ILE A 98 -20.69 1.01 -12.84
N ASP A 99 -20.14 1.95 -13.63
CA ASP A 99 -19.16 1.57 -14.70
C ASP A 99 -17.70 1.98 -14.42
N ILE A 100 -16.80 1.02 -14.23
CA ILE A 100 -15.34 1.21 -14.12
C ILE A 100 -14.71 1.04 -15.50
N VAL A 101 -14.04 2.07 -16.02
CA VAL A 101 -13.37 2.01 -17.34
C VAL A 101 -11.86 1.99 -17.13
N LEU A 102 -11.21 0.91 -17.58
CA LEU A 102 -9.75 0.78 -17.56
C LEU A 102 -9.14 1.51 -18.78
N PRO A 103 -7.89 1.98 -18.68
CA PRO A 103 -7.23 2.66 -19.79
C PRO A 103 -7.04 1.74 -20.99
N TYR A 104 -6.80 2.33 -22.16
CA TYR A 104 -6.49 1.57 -23.37
C TYR A 104 -5.07 1.02 -23.30
N LEU A 105 -4.94 -0.29 -23.48
CA LEU A 105 -3.65 -0.98 -23.46
C LEU A 105 -3.21 -1.23 -24.90
N TYR A 106 -2.29 -0.39 -25.41
CA TYR A 106 -1.71 -0.54 -26.74
C TYR A 106 -0.49 -1.46 -26.68
N MET A 107 -0.60 -2.64 -27.28
CA MET A 107 0.49 -3.63 -27.29
C MET A 107 1.38 -3.38 -28.50
N VAL A 108 2.66 -3.12 -28.24
CA VAL A 108 3.67 -2.92 -29.28
C VAL A 108 4.26 -4.27 -29.72
N ALA A 109 4.31 -5.25 -28.80
CA ALA A 109 4.84 -6.59 -29.06
C ALA A 109 3.78 -7.69 -28.80
N GLU A 110 3.58 -8.59 -29.77
CA GLU A 110 2.70 -9.75 -29.63
C GLU A 110 3.03 -10.70 -28.45
N PRO A 111 4.30 -11.08 -28.17
CA PRO A 111 4.59 -12.11 -27.17
C PRO A 111 4.25 -11.73 -25.72
N THR A 112 3.92 -10.46 -25.46
CA THR A 112 3.52 -9.99 -24.12
C THR A 112 2.00 -9.96 -23.90
N ARG A 113 1.19 -10.23 -24.93
CA ARG A 113 -0.29 -10.15 -24.84
C ARG A 113 -0.85 -11.01 -23.71
N ASP A 114 -0.53 -12.30 -23.69
CA ASP A 114 -1.09 -13.25 -22.72
C ASP A 114 -0.66 -12.90 -21.28
N LEU A 115 0.58 -12.43 -21.12
CA LEU A 115 1.09 -11.96 -19.83
C LEU A 115 0.31 -10.73 -19.35
N ILE A 116 0.11 -9.73 -20.22
CA ILE A 116 -0.63 -8.50 -19.90
C ILE A 116 -2.09 -8.82 -19.56
N ILE A 117 -2.78 -9.62 -20.39
CA ILE A 117 -4.16 -10.07 -20.15
C ILE A 117 -4.25 -10.78 -18.80
N GLY A 118 -3.31 -11.68 -18.51
CA GLY A 118 -3.29 -12.38 -17.25
C GLY A 118 -3.03 -11.50 -16.03
N ILE A 119 -2.14 -10.51 -16.12
CA ILE A 119 -1.91 -9.53 -15.05
C ILE A 119 -3.16 -8.66 -14.82
N VAL A 120 -3.83 -8.22 -15.89
CA VAL A 120 -5.05 -7.41 -15.78
C VAL A 120 -6.21 -8.23 -15.22
N GLY A 121 -6.40 -9.47 -15.69
CA GLY A 121 -7.41 -10.38 -15.18
C GLY A 121 -7.22 -10.69 -13.69
N ALA A 122 -5.98 -10.99 -13.30
CA ALA A 122 -5.60 -11.17 -11.90
C ALA A 122 -5.97 -9.98 -11.01
N TRP A 123 -5.63 -8.78 -11.48
CA TRP A 123 -5.94 -7.55 -10.78
C TRP A 123 -7.45 -7.35 -10.63
N ILE A 124 -8.23 -7.64 -11.69
CA ILE A 124 -9.70 -7.59 -11.62
C ILE A 124 -10.23 -8.56 -10.56
N TYR A 125 -9.71 -9.80 -10.55
CA TYR A 125 -10.12 -10.82 -9.59
C TYR A 125 -9.85 -10.40 -8.15
N ASP A 126 -8.60 -10.03 -7.84
CA ASP A 126 -8.22 -9.67 -6.47
C ASP A 126 -8.93 -8.41 -5.98
N LYS A 127 -9.18 -7.45 -6.86
CA LYS A 127 -9.75 -6.16 -6.49
C LYS A 127 -11.27 -6.17 -6.40
N PHE A 128 -11.95 -6.89 -7.29
CA PHE A 128 -13.41 -6.80 -7.44
C PHE A 128 -14.16 -8.11 -7.18
N ILE A 129 -13.53 -9.27 -7.31
CA ILE A 129 -14.21 -10.57 -7.14
C ILE A 129 -13.93 -11.17 -5.75
N LYS A 130 -12.68 -11.15 -5.30
CA LYS A 130 -12.23 -11.81 -4.06
C LYS A 130 -12.70 -11.11 -2.78
N ARG A 131 -13.16 -9.87 -2.87
CA ARG A 131 -13.59 -9.05 -1.72
C ARG A 131 -14.83 -9.66 -1.05
N GLU A 132 -14.66 -10.20 0.16
CA GLU A 132 -15.72 -10.84 0.98
C GLU A 132 -16.70 -9.84 1.62
N ASP A 133 -16.42 -8.54 1.51
CA ASP A 133 -17.29 -7.46 1.91
C ASP A 133 -18.51 -7.43 0.98
N GLY A 134 -19.52 -8.24 1.32
CA GLY A 134 -20.74 -8.55 0.55
C GLY A 134 -21.64 -7.38 0.10
N ASN A 135 -21.11 -6.17 -0.02
CA ASN A 135 -21.59 -5.15 -0.93
C ASN A 135 -20.99 -5.38 -2.32
N ASN A 136 -21.46 -6.41 -3.03
CA ASN A 136 -21.33 -6.47 -4.48
C ASN A 136 -22.26 -5.40 -5.06
N GLU A 137 -21.86 -4.13 -4.97
CA GLU A 137 -22.43 -3.10 -5.81
C GLU A 137 -22.33 -3.59 -7.26
N GLU A 138 -23.40 -3.41 -8.04
CA GLU A 138 -23.43 -3.84 -9.43
C GLU A 138 -22.48 -2.95 -10.24
N TYR A 139 -21.21 -3.31 -10.29
CA TYR A 139 -20.25 -2.65 -11.17
C TYR A 139 -20.15 -3.39 -12.51
N ASN A 140 -19.98 -2.67 -13.60
CA ASN A 140 -19.42 -3.19 -14.84
C ASN A 140 -17.99 -2.68 -15.00
N ILE A 141 -17.08 -3.55 -15.43
CA ILE A 141 -15.73 -3.20 -15.83
C ILE A 141 -15.68 -3.12 -17.36
N THR A 142 -14.97 -2.15 -17.91
CA THR A 142 -14.64 -2.07 -19.33
C THR A 142 -13.12 -2.11 -19.52
N VAL A 143 -12.62 -3.07 -20.30
CA VAL A 143 -11.22 -3.20 -20.68
C VAL A 143 -11.09 -3.02 -22.19
N ASN A 144 -10.11 -2.22 -22.62
CA ASN A 144 -9.83 -2.00 -24.04
C ASN A 144 -8.38 -2.41 -24.36
N PHE A 145 -8.23 -3.30 -25.32
CA PHE A 145 -6.94 -3.69 -25.89
C PHE A 145 -6.84 -3.17 -27.32
N VAL A 146 -5.64 -2.73 -27.69
CA VAL A 146 -5.36 -2.23 -29.03
C VAL A 146 -4.09 -2.88 -29.55
N ASN A 147 -4.20 -3.53 -30.69
CA ASN A 147 -3.06 -4.11 -31.42
C ASN A 147 -3.02 -3.54 -32.83
N GLN A 148 -1.84 -3.48 -33.42
CA GLN A 148 -1.69 -3.21 -34.85
C GLN A 148 -1.54 -4.54 -35.59
N ASN A 149 -2.33 -4.74 -36.64
CA ASN A 149 -2.23 -5.94 -37.47
C ASN A 149 -1.23 -5.78 -38.61
N ASN A 150 -1.01 -6.87 -39.37
CA ASN A 150 -0.03 -6.90 -40.47
C ASN A 150 -0.32 -5.90 -41.60
N ASP A 151 -1.58 -5.47 -41.76
CA ASP A 151 -1.98 -4.46 -42.75
C ASP A 151 -1.78 -3.02 -42.22
N GLY A 152 -1.24 -2.87 -41.01
CA GLY A 152 -1.08 -1.60 -40.32
C GLY A 152 -2.37 -1.04 -39.73
N ASN A 153 -3.49 -1.78 -39.78
CA ASN A 153 -4.76 -1.38 -39.20
C ASN A 153 -4.79 -1.67 -37.69
N MET A 154 -5.66 -0.96 -36.97
CA MET A 154 -5.79 -1.07 -35.52
C MET A 154 -6.94 -2.03 -35.18
N GLU A 155 -6.60 -3.13 -34.51
CA GLU A 155 -7.55 -4.07 -33.93
C GLU A 155 -7.85 -3.68 -32.49
N ILE A 156 -9.07 -3.24 -32.26
CA ILE A 156 -9.54 -2.78 -30.96
C ILE A 156 -10.50 -3.83 -30.42
N ARG A 157 -10.16 -4.44 -29.30
CA ARG A 157 -11.08 -5.29 -28.55
C ARG A 157 -11.56 -4.57 -27.30
N LYS A 158 -12.87 -4.57 -27.10
CA LYS A 158 -13.55 -4.02 -25.94
C LYS A 158 -14.35 -5.11 -25.25
N ILE A 159 -14.03 -5.34 -23.99
CA ILE A 159 -14.76 -6.26 -23.10
C ILE A 159 -15.43 -5.42 -22.02
N LYS A 160 -16.74 -5.50 -21.90
CA LYS A 160 -17.55 -4.79 -20.88
C LYS A 160 -18.51 -5.78 -20.22
N GLY A 161 -18.61 -5.76 -18.90
CA GLY A 161 -19.58 -6.55 -18.14
C GLY A 161 -19.26 -6.59 -16.67
N LYS A 162 -19.88 -7.47 -15.91
CA LYS A 162 -19.57 -7.68 -14.49
C LYS A 162 -18.12 -8.15 -14.30
N PRO A 163 -17.48 -7.93 -13.14
CA PRO A 163 -16.10 -8.34 -12.91
C PRO A 163 -15.83 -9.81 -13.25
N GLU A 164 -16.74 -10.71 -12.90
CA GLU A 164 -16.65 -12.14 -13.19
C GLU A 164 -16.71 -12.42 -14.69
N GLU A 165 -17.65 -11.80 -15.41
CA GLU A 165 -17.81 -11.99 -16.86
C GLU A 165 -16.58 -11.46 -17.63
N VAL A 166 -16.06 -10.30 -17.21
CA VAL A 166 -14.84 -9.72 -17.79
C VAL A 166 -13.63 -10.60 -17.49
N TYR A 167 -13.50 -11.09 -16.25
CA TYR A 167 -12.42 -12.00 -15.87
C TYR A 167 -12.47 -13.29 -16.68
N GLU A 168 -13.64 -13.92 -16.82
CA GLU A 168 -13.82 -15.14 -17.62
C GLU A 168 -13.47 -14.91 -19.10
N ALA A 169 -13.86 -13.77 -19.67
CA ALA A 169 -13.52 -13.41 -21.05
C ALA A 169 -12.00 -13.21 -21.25
N LEU A 170 -11.31 -12.63 -20.26
CA LEU A 170 -9.86 -12.50 -20.27
C LEU A 170 -9.18 -13.87 -20.09
N GLU A 171 -9.69 -14.72 -19.19
CA GLU A 171 -9.14 -16.06 -18.94
C GLU A 171 -9.26 -16.97 -20.17
N ALA A 172 -10.35 -16.87 -20.93
CA ALA A 172 -10.55 -17.62 -22.16
C ALA A 172 -9.51 -17.30 -23.26
N ASP A 173 -8.89 -16.12 -23.18
CA ASP A 173 -7.89 -15.63 -24.12
C ASP A 173 -6.47 -16.09 -23.79
N MET A 174 -6.25 -16.60 -22.58
CA MET A 174 -4.92 -16.88 -22.06
C MET A 174 -4.47 -18.28 -22.50
N SER A 175 -3.47 -18.35 -23.38
CA SER A 175 -2.86 -19.64 -23.78
C SER A 175 -2.10 -20.29 -22.63
N ILE A 176 -1.62 -19.47 -21.69
CA ILE A 176 -0.88 -19.88 -20.49
C ILE A 176 -1.53 -19.17 -19.32
N LYS A 177 -2.01 -19.90 -18.31
CA LYS A 177 -2.39 -19.29 -17.03
C LYS A 177 -1.09 -18.80 -16.37
N PRO A 178 -0.83 -17.48 -16.28
CA PRO A 178 0.28 -16.99 -15.52
C PRO A 178 0.00 -17.43 -14.08
N SER A 179 0.91 -18.23 -13.56
CA SER A 179 1.12 -18.26 -12.12
C SER A 179 1.55 -16.85 -11.77
N LEU A 180 0.58 -15.98 -11.40
CA LEU A 180 0.91 -14.79 -10.63
C LEU A 180 1.80 -15.30 -9.52
N LYS A 181 3.05 -14.84 -9.48
CA LYS A 181 3.74 -14.82 -8.20
C LYS A 181 2.77 -14.03 -7.33
N ASN A 182 2.18 -14.69 -6.33
CA ASN A 182 1.12 -14.19 -5.43
C ASN A 182 0.99 -12.68 -5.49
N PRO A 183 -0.23 -12.10 -5.70
CA PRO A 183 -0.42 -10.64 -5.85
C PRO A 183 0.57 -9.95 -4.96
N VAL A 184 1.55 -9.32 -5.62
CA VAL A 184 2.82 -8.96 -5.02
C VAL A 184 2.45 -8.29 -3.70
N GLN A 185 2.81 -8.93 -2.59
CA GLN A 185 2.97 -8.22 -1.33
C GLN A 185 3.79 -7.00 -1.72
N GLN A 186 3.13 -5.83 -1.85
CA GLN A 186 3.73 -4.54 -2.26
C GLN A 186 5.18 -4.64 -1.88
N VAL A 187 6.16 -4.87 -2.78
CA VAL A 187 7.50 -5.31 -2.33
C VAL A 187 7.89 -4.28 -1.31
N PRO A 188 7.82 -4.61 -0.01
CA PRO A 188 7.84 -3.50 0.89
C PRO A 188 9.28 -3.07 0.77
N LEU A 189 9.51 -1.78 0.82
CA LEU A 189 10.80 -1.29 1.26
C LEU A 189 11.01 -1.75 2.74
N TYR A 190 10.89 -3.05 3.04
CA TYR A 190 11.44 -3.75 4.19
C TYR A 190 12.93 -3.83 3.90
N THR A 191 13.54 -2.68 4.15
CA THR A 191 14.98 -2.55 4.18
C THR A 191 15.51 -3.39 5.34
N GLU A 192 16.75 -3.87 5.21
CA GLU A 192 17.51 -4.44 6.33
C GLU A 192 17.45 -3.56 7.58
N GLU A 193 17.25 -2.24 7.40
CA GLU A 193 17.06 -1.26 8.45
C GLU A 193 15.78 -1.49 9.29
N ARG A 194 14.64 -1.87 8.69
CA ARG A 194 13.43 -2.22 9.46
C ARG A 194 13.66 -3.48 10.28
N THR A 195 14.28 -4.50 9.69
CA THR A 195 14.62 -5.74 10.42
C THR A 195 15.61 -5.47 11.56
N LYS A 196 16.60 -4.60 11.33
CA LYS A 196 17.55 -4.16 12.36
C LYS A 196 16.84 -3.43 13.50
N LYS A 197 15.99 -2.43 13.19
CA LYS A 197 15.19 -1.72 14.19
C LYS A 197 14.27 -2.67 14.97
N ALA A 198 13.64 -3.63 14.29
CA ALA A 198 12.83 -4.65 14.95
C ALA A 198 13.65 -5.46 15.97
N ALA A 199 14.86 -5.86 15.60
CA ALA A 199 15.78 -6.56 16.51
C ALA A 199 16.26 -5.68 17.67
N GLU A 200 16.51 -4.39 17.45
CA GLU A 200 16.87 -3.42 18.49
C GLU A 200 15.73 -3.27 19.53
N TYR A 201 14.50 -3.07 19.07
CA TYR A 201 13.32 -3.01 19.96
C TYR A 201 13.10 -4.31 20.71
N TYR A 202 13.30 -5.46 20.06
CA TYR A 202 13.19 -6.76 20.71
C TYR A 202 14.27 -6.96 21.79
N SER A 203 15.52 -6.59 21.50
CA SER A 203 16.62 -6.65 22.47
C SER A 203 16.32 -5.78 23.69
N LYS A 204 15.83 -4.55 23.48
CA LYS A 204 15.38 -3.67 24.56
C LYS A 204 14.28 -4.31 25.38
N ALA A 205 13.27 -4.88 24.73
CA ALA A 205 12.17 -5.56 25.42
C ALA A 205 12.67 -6.72 26.30
N GLN A 206 13.61 -7.53 25.81
CA GLN A 206 14.19 -8.63 26.61
C GLN A 206 14.96 -8.11 27.83
N GLU A 207 15.68 -7.00 27.69
CA GLU A 207 16.33 -6.35 28.82
C GLU A 207 15.30 -5.88 29.87
N GLU A 208 14.25 -5.20 29.44
CA GLU A 208 13.15 -4.75 30.29
C GLU A 208 12.45 -5.94 30.98
N ILE A 209 12.16 -7.03 30.25
CA ILE A 209 11.58 -8.26 30.83
C ILE A 209 12.46 -8.82 31.95
N ASN A 210 13.77 -8.94 31.70
CA ASN A 210 14.71 -9.44 32.71
C ASN A 210 14.84 -8.52 33.93
N GLN A 211 14.79 -7.20 33.72
CA GLN A 211 14.73 -6.22 34.81
C GLN A 211 13.43 -6.35 35.61
N GLY A 212 12.29 -6.48 34.93
CA GLY A 212 10.98 -6.66 35.56
C GLY A 212 10.92 -7.94 36.40
N PHE A 213 11.42 -9.07 35.90
CA PHE A 213 11.47 -10.32 36.68
C PHE A 213 12.39 -10.24 37.89
N ARG A 214 13.51 -9.50 37.82
CA ARG A 214 14.33 -9.22 39.01
C ARG A 214 13.54 -8.43 40.06
N LYS A 215 12.75 -7.44 39.65
CA LYS A 215 11.87 -6.70 40.57
C LYS A 215 10.80 -7.56 41.22
N ILE A 216 10.27 -8.56 40.52
CA ILE A 216 9.37 -9.55 41.13
C ILE A 216 10.09 -10.36 42.21
N LEU A 217 11.33 -10.78 41.97
CA LEU A 217 12.13 -11.52 42.96
C LEU A 217 12.50 -10.67 44.18
N GLU A 218 12.61 -9.35 44.00
CA GLU A 218 12.82 -8.36 45.05
C GLU A 218 11.52 -7.97 45.80
N GLU A 219 10.39 -8.60 45.47
CA GLU A 219 9.04 -8.29 46.01
C GLU A 219 8.56 -6.85 45.70
N ASP A 220 9.14 -6.21 44.68
CA ASP A 220 8.79 -4.86 44.23
C ASP A 220 7.83 -4.91 43.03
N GLU A 221 6.57 -5.25 43.31
CA GLU A 221 5.57 -5.49 42.26
C GLU A 221 5.23 -4.24 41.44
N THR A 222 5.22 -3.05 42.07
CA THR A 222 4.89 -1.80 41.37
C THR A 222 5.93 -1.46 40.31
N HIS A 223 7.23 -1.55 40.64
CA HIS A 223 8.27 -1.31 39.63
C HIS A 223 8.33 -2.45 38.61
N ALA A 224 8.10 -3.70 39.03
CA ALA A 224 8.00 -4.83 38.10
C ALA A 224 6.91 -4.61 37.05
N GLU A 225 5.71 -4.20 37.45
CA GLU A 225 4.60 -3.93 36.54
C GLU A 225 4.95 -2.84 35.54
N LEU A 226 5.47 -1.70 36.01
CA LEU A 226 5.86 -0.57 35.15
C LEU A 226 6.87 -0.99 34.07
N ILE A 227 7.92 -1.72 34.48
CA ILE A 227 8.97 -2.18 33.56
C ILE A 227 8.41 -3.18 32.55
N ILE A 228 7.60 -4.14 32.98
CA ILE A 228 7.04 -5.18 32.07
C ILE A 228 6.03 -4.56 31.09
N ARG A 229 5.25 -3.56 31.52
CA ARG A 229 4.38 -2.80 30.59
C ARG A 229 5.18 -1.97 29.58
N SER A 230 6.34 -1.42 29.97
CA SER A 230 7.31 -0.82 29.02
C SER A 230 7.80 -1.86 28.01
N ALA A 231 8.14 -3.07 28.48
CA ALA A 231 8.56 -4.16 27.60
C ALA A 231 7.51 -4.56 26.56
N LEU A 232 6.21 -4.57 26.92
CA LEU A 232 5.13 -4.81 25.95
C LEU A 232 5.09 -3.75 24.85
N SER A 233 5.35 -2.49 25.19
CA SER A 233 5.43 -1.41 24.20
C SER A 233 6.62 -1.62 23.26
N SER A 234 7.79 -1.99 23.80
CA SER A 234 8.98 -2.35 23.02
C SER A 234 8.74 -3.58 22.12
N LEU A 235 8.07 -4.63 22.61
CA LEU A 235 7.68 -5.80 21.81
C LEU A 235 6.73 -5.43 20.67
N ARG A 236 5.76 -4.55 20.92
CA ARG A 236 4.88 -4.06 19.85
C ARG A 236 5.65 -3.31 18.79
N GLN A 237 6.60 -2.45 19.16
CA GLN A 237 7.43 -1.77 18.18
C GLN A 237 8.25 -2.79 17.36
N ALA A 238 8.85 -3.79 18.01
CA ALA A 238 9.53 -4.86 17.31
C ALA A 238 8.61 -5.57 16.30
N TYR A 239 7.37 -5.86 16.70
CA TYR A 239 6.35 -6.47 15.84
C TYR A 239 5.92 -5.58 14.66
N LEU A 240 5.70 -4.28 14.85
CA LEU A 240 5.32 -3.36 13.76
C LEU A 240 6.46 -3.11 12.76
N HIS A 241 7.70 -3.22 13.22
CA HIS A 241 8.89 -3.16 12.36
C HIS A 241 9.19 -4.49 11.65
N ASP A 242 8.56 -5.60 12.07
CA ASP A 242 8.71 -6.93 11.48
C ASP A 242 7.54 -7.31 10.55
N ASN A 243 7.86 -8.01 9.47
CA ASN A 243 6.88 -8.43 8.46
C ASN A 243 6.54 -9.92 8.49
N LYS A 244 7.14 -10.70 9.41
CA LYS A 244 6.98 -12.17 9.48
C LYS A 244 6.22 -12.63 10.71
N ASP A 245 5.54 -11.71 11.39
CA ASP A 245 4.88 -11.95 12.69
C ASP A 245 5.82 -12.58 13.73
N LYS A 246 7.14 -12.43 13.59
CA LYS A 246 8.17 -13.13 14.36
C LYS A 246 8.00 -12.90 15.87
N TYR A 247 7.58 -11.69 16.23
CA TYR A 247 7.46 -11.25 17.62
C TYR A 247 6.03 -11.36 18.19
N LYS A 248 5.05 -11.81 17.39
CA LYS A 248 3.63 -11.87 17.80
C LYS A 248 3.41 -12.79 18.99
N ASN A 249 3.98 -13.99 18.96
CA ASN A 249 3.79 -14.99 20.02
C ASN A 249 4.38 -14.52 21.36
N GLU A 250 5.54 -13.85 21.32
CA GLU A 250 6.16 -13.31 22.53
C GLU A 250 5.34 -12.15 23.11
N LEU A 251 4.82 -11.26 22.26
CA LEU A 251 3.94 -10.18 22.66
C LEU A 251 2.66 -10.71 23.34
N LEU A 252 2.03 -11.75 22.77
CA LEU A 252 0.86 -12.42 23.36
C LEU A 252 1.20 -13.09 24.70
N ARG A 253 2.33 -13.83 24.75
CA ARG A 253 2.80 -14.50 25.97
C ARG A 253 3.00 -13.52 27.12
N MET A 254 3.70 -12.42 26.86
CA MET A 254 3.94 -11.38 27.86
C MET A 254 2.66 -10.61 28.22
N GLY A 255 1.75 -10.42 27.27
CA GLY A 255 0.44 -9.83 27.54
C GLY A 255 -0.38 -10.66 28.52
N ASN A 256 -0.42 -11.98 28.32
CA ASN A 256 -1.09 -12.90 29.25
C ASN A 256 -0.41 -12.89 30.63
N PHE A 257 0.92 -12.85 30.68
CA PHE A 257 1.64 -12.72 31.95
C PHE A 257 1.23 -11.46 32.73
N VAL A 258 1.20 -10.29 32.07
CA VAL A 258 0.78 -9.04 32.71
C VAL A 258 -0.65 -9.14 33.22
N TYR A 259 -1.55 -9.71 32.41
CA TYR A 259 -2.94 -9.91 32.79
C TYR A 259 -3.08 -10.82 34.03
N GLU A 260 -2.39 -11.97 34.05
CA GLU A 260 -2.48 -12.94 35.14
C GLU A 260 -1.84 -12.43 36.44
N ARG A 261 -0.71 -11.71 36.33
CA ARG A 261 0.06 -11.26 37.49
C ARG A 261 -0.44 -9.94 38.08
N PHE A 262 -0.66 -8.95 37.24
CA PHE A 262 -0.97 -7.57 37.66
C PHE A 262 -2.42 -7.17 37.38
N GLY A 263 -3.12 -7.92 36.53
CA GLY A 263 -4.43 -7.53 36.01
C GLY A 263 -4.33 -6.53 34.86
N CYS A 264 -5.48 -6.25 34.25
CA CYS A 264 -5.59 -5.23 33.22
C CYS A 264 -6.96 -4.56 33.35
N GLU A 265 -6.95 -3.31 33.82
CA GLU A 265 -8.14 -2.47 33.95
C GLU A 265 -8.05 -1.34 32.92
N LEU A 266 -9.16 -1.09 32.23
CA LEU A 266 -9.34 0.03 31.32
C LEU A 266 -10.18 1.08 32.03
N GLU A 267 -9.72 2.32 31.99
CA GLU A 267 -10.50 3.47 32.43
C GLU A 267 -11.58 3.78 31.39
N VAL A 268 -12.80 4.00 31.89
CA VAL A 268 -13.96 4.35 31.08
C VAL A 268 -14.35 5.78 31.41
N SER A 269 -14.50 6.64 30.39
CA SER A 269 -14.95 8.01 30.59
C SER A 269 -16.40 8.06 31.09
N GLU A 270 -16.85 9.25 31.51
CA GLU A 270 -18.25 9.47 31.89
C GLU A 270 -19.22 9.12 30.76
N ASP A 271 -18.83 9.42 29.51
CA ASP A 271 -19.56 9.11 28.27
C ASP A 271 -19.48 7.63 27.86
N GLY A 272 -18.93 6.76 28.71
CA GLY A 272 -18.85 5.32 28.43
C GLY A 272 -17.77 4.93 27.41
N ILE A 273 -16.78 5.80 27.14
CA ILE A 273 -15.69 5.52 26.19
C ILE A 273 -14.49 4.93 26.94
N ALA A 274 -14.07 3.73 26.55
CA ALA A 274 -12.82 3.13 26.98
C ALA A 274 -11.74 3.34 25.92
N ASN A 275 -10.55 3.70 26.38
CA ASN A 275 -9.37 3.91 25.55
C ASN A 275 -8.57 2.62 25.45
N LEU A 276 -8.55 1.97 24.28
CA LEU A 276 -7.78 0.75 24.06
C LEU A 276 -6.36 1.12 23.61
N ASP A 277 -5.42 1.15 24.55
CA ASP A 277 -3.99 1.44 24.31
C ASP A 277 -3.08 0.21 24.53
N CYS A 278 -3.65 -0.94 24.92
CA CYS A 278 -2.90 -2.16 25.17
C CYS A 278 -2.08 -2.57 23.95
N PRO A 279 -0.74 -2.74 24.08
CA PRO A 279 0.10 -3.08 22.95
C PRO A 279 -0.29 -4.38 22.24
N VAL A 280 -0.87 -5.34 22.97
CA VAL A 280 -1.36 -6.61 22.41
C VAL A 280 -2.58 -6.40 21.52
N ILE A 281 -3.60 -5.69 21.99
CA ILE A 281 -4.81 -5.39 21.21
C ILE A 281 -4.44 -4.62 19.93
N LEU A 282 -3.58 -3.62 20.09
CA LEU A 282 -3.13 -2.79 18.99
C LEU A 282 -2.18 -3.51 18.02
N SER A 283 -1.76 -4.74 18.29
CA SER A 283 -0.94 -5.54 17.37
C SER A 283 -1.77 -6.24 16.29
N ASP A 284 -3.05 -6.49 16.55
CA ASP A 284 -3.99 -6.95 15.52
C ASP A 284 -4.48 -5.79 14.64
N PHE A 285 -4.19 -4.55 15.04
CA PHE A 285 -4.52 -3.35 14.29
C PHE A 285 -3.25 -2.60 13.86
N ARG A 286 -2.59 -3.11 12.83
CA ARG A 286 -1.37 -2.50 12.24
C ARG A 286 -1.63 -1.19 11.50
N LYS A 287 -2.89 -0.79 11.34
CA LYS A 287 -3.29 0.36 10.55
C LYS A 287 -2.75 1.66 11.12
N GLY A 288 -2.45 2.60 10.25
CA GLY A 288 -1.91 3.90 10.61
C GLY A 288 -2.03 4.90 9.47
N PHE A 289 -1.51 6.10 9.69
CA PHE A 289 -1.51 7.12 8.66
C PHE A 289 -0.20 7.10 7.87
N SER A 290 -0.31 7.23 6.56
CA SER A 290 0.83 7.41 5.67
C SER A 290 0.58 8.60 4.75
N ILE A 291 1.64 9.35 4.47
CA ILE A 291 1.59 10.49 3.57
C ILE A 291 1.82 9.97 2.14
N GLY A 292 0.88 10.24 1.25
CA GLY A 292 1.10 10.21 -0.19
C GLY A 292 1.75 11.52 -0.60
N ALA A 293 2.98 11.46 -1.14
CA ALA A 293 3.69 12.65 -1.58
C ALA A 293 4.65 12.31 -2.73
N THR A 294 4.88 13.31 -3.58
CA THR A 294 5.96 13.27 -4.56
C THR A 294 7.17 13.95 -3.97
N ALA A 295 8.30 13.23 -3.91
CA ALA A 295 9.56 13.75 -3.41
C ALA A 295 10.57 13.88 -4.55
N SER A 296 11.25 15.02 -4.61
CA SER A 296 12.51 15.16 -5.32
C SER A 296 13.64 15.13 -4.31
N GLY A 297 14.75 14.47 -4.66
CA GLY A 297 15.88 14.39 -3.76
C GLY A 297 17.20 14.30 -4.49
N VAL A 298 18.25 14.49 -3.70
CA VAL A 298 19.64 14.42 -4.16
C VAL A 298 20.39 13.33 -3.43
N CYS A 299 21.36 12.73 -4.10
CA CYS A 299 22.22 11.73 -3.50
C CYS A 299 23.15 12.37 -2.47
N SER A 300 23.24 11.79 -1.27
CA SER A 300 24.13 12.28 -0.23
C SER A 300 25.60 12.21 -0.58
N ILE A 301 26.01 11.36 -1.52
CA ILE A 301 27.42 11.15 -1.89
C ILE A 301 27.89 12.13 -2.96
N CYS A 302 27.06 12.50 -3.93
CA CYS A 302 27.49 13.32 -5.08
C CYS A 302 26.65 14.57 -5.33
N GLY A 303 25.56 14.79 -4.58
CA GLY A 303 24.69 15.96 -4.70
C GLY A 303 23.80 15.98 -5.94
N LYS A 304 23.94 15.03 -6.87
CA LYS A 304 23.09 14.94 -8.07
C LYS A 304 21.70 14.42 -7.74
N SER A 305 20.73 14.71 -8.62
CA SER A 305 19.39 14.11 -8.58
C SER A 305 19.48 12.59 -8.38
N THR A 306 18.66 12.03 -7.49
CA THR A 306 18.64 10.58 -7.25
C THR A 306 18.22 9.77 -8.47
N PHE A 307 17.56 10.38 -9.46
CA PHE A 307 17.21 9.75 -10.73
C PHE A 307 18.37 9.72 -11.74
N GLU A 308 19.37 10.59 -11.57
CA GLU A 308 20.50 10.75 -12.51
C GLU A 308 21.82 10.20 -11.94
N CYS A 309 21.79 9.76 -10.69
CA CYS A 309 22.96 9.31 -9.96
C CYS A 309 23.12 7.79 -10.04
N ALA A 310 24.35 7.31 -10.21
CA ALA A 310 24.67 5.87 -10.14
C ALA A 310 24.64 5.29 -8.71
N HIS A 311 24.63 6.14 -7.67
CA HIS A 311 24.60 5.70 -6.28
C HIS A 311 23.19 5.32 -5.86
N LEU A 312 22.94 4.02 -5.75
CA LEU A 312 21.68 3.47 -5.24
C LEU A 312 21.53 3.75 -3.73
N PRO A 313 20.41 4.37 -3.29
CA PRO A 313 20.13 4.60 -1.88
C PRO A 313 20.20 3.31 -1.07
N GLY A 314 20.81 3.38 0.12
CA GLY A 314 20.98 2.25 1.02
C GLY A 314 22.28 1.47 0.86
N ARG A 315 22.96 1.57 -0.30
CA ARG A 315 24.26 0.91 -0.53
C ARG A 315 25.42 1.70 0.05
N THR A 316 26.49 1.01 0.43
CA THR A 316 27.76 1.61 0.84
C THR A 316 28.72 1.72 -0.35
N TYR A 317 29.57 2.74 -0.31
CA TYR A 317 30.55 3.03 -1.36
C TYR A 317 31.89 3.42 -0.73
N ASP A 318 32.97 3.03 -1.41
CA ASP A 318 34.33 3.34 -1.01
C ASP A 318 34.90 4.52 -1.78
N ASN A 319 35.99 5.08 -1.25
CA ASN A 319 36.73 6.19 -1.85
C ASN A 319 35.89 7.46 -2.09
N VAL A 320 34.86 7.68 -1.29
CA VAL A 320 34.00 8.86 -1.35
C VAL A 320 34.74 10.08 -0.81
N VAL A 321 34.82 11.14 -1.61
CA VAL A 321 35.47 12.40 -1.21
C VAL A 321 34.54 13.17 -0.28
N CYS A 322 35.07 13.60 0.86
CA CYS A 322 34.35 14.44 1.81
C CYS A 322 34.17 15.86 1.27
N TYR A 323 32.94 16.35 1.29
CA TYR A 323 32.61 17.74 1.08
C TYR A 323 31.45 18.16 1.99
N LYS A 324 31.26 19.47 2.11
CA LYS A 324 30.24 20.06 2.97
C LYS A 324 29.59 21.23 2.25
N GLU A 325 28.29 21.10 2.00
CA GLU A 325 27.42 22.25 1.68
C GLU A 325 26.81 22.72 3.00
N ASP A 326 25.63 22.22 3.36
CA ASP A 326 25.01 22.48 4.67
C ASP A 326 25.44 21.45 5.72
N ARG A 327 25.64 20.20 5.29
CA ARG A 327 25.97 19.04 6.14
C ARG A 327 27.05 18.20 5.46
N CYS A 328 27.86 17.51 6.26
CA CYS A 328 28.87 16.59 5.74
C CYS A 328 28.19 15.50 4.88
N ASN A 329 28.71 15.27 3.67
CA ASN A 329 28.21 14.24 2.77
C ASN A 329 28.43 12.80 3.31
N ILE A 330 29.44 12.61 4.18
CA ILE A 330 29.81 11.33 4.80
C ILE A 330 28.87 10.95 5.96
N CYS A 331 28.72 11.82 6.96
CA CYS A 331 27.97 11.50 8.20
C CYS A 331 26.68 12.30 8.42
N ARG A 332 26.36 13.26 7.54
CA ARG A 332 25.16 14.11 7.60
C ARG A 332 25.06 15.03 8.83
N GLN A 333 26.13 15.20 9.59
CA GLN A 333 26.19 16.15 10.70
C GLN A 333 26.63 17.54 10.22
N GLU A 334 26.18 18.57 10.93
CA GLU A 334 26.59 19.96 10.69
C GLU A 334 28.02 20.21 11.18
N ASN A 335 28.43 19.59 12.29
CA ASN A 335 29.79 19.65 12.82
C ASN A 335 30.32 18.23 13.01
N CYS A 336 31.40 17.88 12.31
CA CYS A 336 32.06 16.58 12.41
C CYS A 336 33.55 16.72 12.08
N ASP A 337 34.34 15.73 12.51
CA ASP A 337 35.79 15.73 12.33
C ASP A 337 36.26 15.21 10.95
N HIS A 338 35.33 15.01 10.00
CA HIS A 338 35.69 14.61 8.64
C HIS A 338 36.42 15.75 7.91
N GLU A 339 37.61 15.46 7.41
CA GLU A 339 38.44 16.42 6.69
C GLU A 339 37.94 16.60 5.26
N ILE A 340 37.65 17.84 4.86
CA ILE A 340 37.17 18.16 3.50
C ILE A 340 38.25 17.83 2.47
N GLY A 341 37.90 17.10 1.42
CA GLY A 341 38.82 16.62 0.38
C GLY A 341 39.42 15.23 0.65
N SER A 342 39.36 14.75 1.89
CA SER A 342 39.82 13.39 2.24
C SER A 342 38.82 12.32 1.77
N ARG A 343 39.32 11.10 1.54
CA ARG A 343 38.52 9.96 1.05
C ARG A 343 38.11 9.04 2.19
N TYR A 344 36.87 8.61 2.17
CA TYR A 344 36.27 7.73 3.17
C TYR A 344 35.68 6.48 2.51
N ASN A 345 35.76 5.37 3.23
CA ASN A 345 35.20 4.08 2.85
C ASN A 345 33.90 3.82 3.61
N ASP A 346 33.14 2.81 3.15
CA ASP A 346 31.89 2.38 3.78
C ASP A 346 30.82 3.49 3.92
N VAL A 347 30.79 4.43 2.97
CA VAL A 347 29.87 5.57 3.03
C VAL A 347 28.52 5.18 2.44
N LYS A 348 27.47 5.20 3.25
CA LYS A 348 26.10 4.87 2.82
C LYS A 348 25.49 5.99 1.98
N ALA A 349 25.06 5.66 0.75
CA ALA A 349 24.28 6.57 -0.08
C ALA A 349 22.88 6.75 0.52
N LEU A 350 22.49 8.01 0.76
CA LEU A 350 21.18 8.38 1.25
C LEU A 350 20.47 9.26 0.22
N ASN A 351 19.16 9.13 0.11
CA ASN A 351 18.33 10.07 -0.62
C ASN A 351 17.97 11.23 0.30
N ILE A 352 18.45 12.43 0.00
CA ILE A 352 18.10 13.65 0.73
C ILE A 352 16.92 14.28 0.00
N ILE A 353 15.75 14.23 0.61
CA ILE A 353 14.56 14.89 0.06
C ILE A 353 14.78 16.40 0.13
N THR A 354 14.83 17.05 -1.04
CA THR A 354 15.01 18.51 -1.18
C THR A 354 13.68 19.22 -1.44
N LYS A 355 12.72 18.54 -2.04
CA LYS A 355 11.36 19.02 -2.24
C LYS A 355 10.37 17.90 -1.95
N LEU A 356 9.35 18.20 -1.17
CA LEU A 356 8.25 17.30 -0.89
C LEU A 356 6.94 18.01 -1.24
N LYS A 357 6.22 17.49 -2.23
CA LYS A 357 4.86 17.94 -2.56
C LYS A 357 3.89 16.89 -2.03
N GLY A 358 3.27 17.20 -0.89
CA GLY A 358 2.19 16.38 -0.34
C GLY A 358 1.01 16.31 -1.31
N ASP A 359 0.43 15.14 -1.43
CA ASP A 359 -0.78 14.88 -2.22
C ASP A 359 -1.95 14.58 -1.27
N HIS A 360 -1.80 13.56 -0.42
CA HIS A 360 -2.84 13.14 0.51
C HIS A 360 -2.28 12.51 1.78
N ILE A 361 -3.14 12.31 2.78
CA ILE A 361 -2.87 11.45 3.94
C ILE A 361 -3.86 10.29 3.85
N ALA A 362 -3.33 9.06 3.77
CA ALA A 362 -4.13 7.85 3.70
C ALA A 362 -4.07 7.09 5.03
N PHE A 363 -5.19 6.50 5.41
CA PHE A 363 -5.24 5.50 6.46
C PHE A 363 -4.99 4.12 5.84
N VAL A 364 -3.83 3.53 6.10
CA VAL A 364 -3.33 2.32 5.43
C VAL A 364 -3.07 1.21 6.44
N GLU A 365 -3.04 -0.04 5.97
CA GLU A 365 -2.84 -1.20 6.84
C GLU A 365 -1.42 -1.32 7.39
N ASN A 366 -0.42 -0.91 6.62
CA ASN A 366 0.98 -0.93 7.02
C ASN A 366 1.60 0.43 6.68
N PRO A 367 1.57 1.41 7.61
CA PRO A 367 2.16 2.72 7.35
C PRO A 367 3.66 2.58 7.06
N LEU A 368 4.18 3.46 6.19
CA LEU A 368 5.59 3.44 5.80
C LEU A 368 6.50 3.57 7.03
N ASP A 369 6.13 4.46 7.96
CA ASP A 369 6.73 4.57 9.28
C ASP A 369 5.82 3.91 10.32
N PRO A 370 6.25 2.81 10.96
CA PRO A 370 5.52 2.15 12.04
C PRO A 370 5.14 3.03 13.23
N SER A 371 5.86 4.13 13.47
CA SER A 371 5.51 5.07 14.53
C SER A 371 4.20 5.81 14.28
N ASN A 372 3.71 5.82 13.03
CA ASN A 372 2.41 6.35 12.64
C ASN A 372 1.26 5.33 12.76
N ALA A 373 1.53 4.13 13.29
CA ALA A 373 0.49 3.17 13.62
C ALA A 373 -0.39 3.70 14.76
N VAL A 374 -1.67 3.35 14.75
CA VAL A 374 -2.62 3.79 15.78
C VAL A 374 -2.14 3.38 17.17
N THR A 375 -2.10 4.33 18.10
CA THR A 375 -1.65 4.13 19.48
C THR A 375 -2.80 4.00 20.48
N ASN A 376 -4.03 4.29 20.03
CA ASN A 376 -5.22 4.23 20.86
C ASN A 376 -6.47 4.04 19.99
N ILE A 377 -7.38 3.17 20.42
CA ILE A 377 -8.69 3.00 19.79
C ILE A 377 -9.78 3.37 20.81
N PRO A 378 -10.46 4.53 20.69
CA PRO A 378 -11.59 4.85 21.54
C PRO A 378 -12.77 3.94 21.19
N THR A 379 -13.31 3.23 22.17
CA THR A 379 -14.41 2.30 21.98
C THR A 379 -15.44 2.43 23.09
N HIS A 380 -16.72 2.50 22.73
CA HIS A 380 -17.80 2.51 23.72
C HIS A 380 -17.84 1.18 24.50
N VAL A 381 -18.02 1.25 25.82
CA VAL A 381 -18.01 0.10 26.72
C VAL A 381 -19.04 -0.95 26.32
N ASP A 382 -20.21 -0.53 25.83
CA ASP A 382 -21.25 -1.46 25.35
C ASP A 382 -20.77 -2.34 24.19
N ARG A 383 -19.90 -1.81 23.31
CA ARG A 383 -19.32 -2.59 22.21
C ARG A 383 -18.36 -3.66 22.74
N LEU A 384 -17.61 -3.35 23.80
CA LEU A 384 -16.71 -4.31 24.46
C LEU A 384 -17.48 -5.38 25.24
N LEU A 385 -18.66 -5.03 25.78
CA LEU A 385 -19.50 -5.92 26.56
C LEU A 385 -20.50 -6.74 25.73
N LYS A 386 -20.66 -6.43 24.44
CA LYS A 386 -21.68 -7.02 23.57
C LYS A 386 -21.64 -8.55 23.56
N ASP A 387 -20.43 -9.11 23.53
CA ASP A 387 -20.21 -10.56 23.43
C ASP A 387 -20.32 -11.29 24.79
N PHE A 388 -20.42 -10.55 25.90
CA PHE A 388 -20.53 -11.14 27.23
C PHE A 388 -21.98 -11.32 27.68
N PRO A 389 -22.33 -12.45 28.31
CA PRO A 389 -23.63 -12.63 28.97
C PRO A 389 -23.88 -11.54 30.02
N ALA A 390 -25.14 -11.13 30.19
CA ALA A 390 -25.51 -10.06 31.13
C ALA A 390 -25.04 -10.31 32.59
N SER A 391 -24.99 -11.58 33.01
CA SER A 391 -24.48 -12.00 34.32
C SER A 391 -22.99 -11.79 34.50
N GLU A 392 -22.20 -11.79 33.41
CA GLU A 392 -20.76 -11.57 33.43
C GLU A 392 -20.41 -10.09 33.25
N ARG A 393 -21.23 -9.31 32.54
CA ARG A 393 -20.99 -7.86 32.33
C ARG A 393 -20.74 -7.13 33.64
N LYS A 394 -21.52 -7.41 34.69
CA LYS A 394 -21.35 -6.81 36.04
C LYS A 394 -20.07 -7.21 36.77
N LYS A 395 -19.46 -8.35 36.39
CA LYS A 395 -18.17 -8.81 36.96
C LYS A 395 -16.98 -8.15 36.27
N ILE A 396 -17.16 -7.76 35.00
CA ILE A 396 -16.11 -7.24 34.13
C ILE A 396 -16.12 -5.71 34.16
N TYR A 397 -17.29 -5.08 34.19
CA TYR A 397 -17.45 -3.63 34.24
C TYR A 397 -18.07 -3.21 35.57
N ASN A 398 -17.35 -2.37 36.33
CA ASN A 398 -17.86 -1.75 37.53
C ASN A 398 -18.24 -0.30 37.22
N GLU A 399 -19.54 -0.07 37.04
CA GLU A 399 -20.14 1.24 36.72
C GLU A 399 -19.79 2.33 37.73
N SER A 400 -19.69 1.99 39.02
CA SER A 400 -19.38 2.96 40.08
C SER A 400 -17.93 3.43 40.04
N SER A 401 -17.00 2.53 39.73
CA SER A 401 -15.57 2.86 39.61
C SER A 401 -15.13 3.24 38.19
N LYS A 402 -16.03 3.10 37.20
CA LYS A 402 -15.74 3.29 35.77
C LYS A 402 -14.51 2.52 35.28
N LYS A 403 -14.35 1.29 35.77
CA LYS A 403 -13.26 0.38 35.44
C LYS A 403 -13.78 -0.87 34.75
N LEU A 404 -13.15 -1.22 33.63
CA LEU A 404 -13.44 -2.42 32.84
C LEU A 404 -12.25 -3.38 32.89
N LYS A 405 -12.44 -4.61 33.35
CA LYS A 405 -11.41 -5.65 33.30
C LYS A 405 -11.22 -6.16 31.88
N CYS A 406 -10.08 -5.88 31.25
CA CYS A 406 -9.81 -6.31 29.89
C CYS A 406 -9.65 -7.84 29.85
N GLN A 407 -10.50 -8.54 29.09
CA GLN A 407 -10.41 -10.00 28.90
C GLN A 407 -9.77 -10.39 27.56
N LEU A 408 -9.24 -9.43 26.80
CA LEU A 408 -8.84 -9.65 25.41
C LEU A 408 -7.61 -10.56 25.28
N CYS A 409 -6.70 -10.53 26.26
CA CYS A 409 -5.54 -11.44 26.30
C CYS A 409 -5.89 -12.89 26.70
N ARG A 410 -7.14 -13.17 27.11
CA ARG A 410 -7.60 -14.51 27.51
C ARG A 410 -8.33 -15.28 26.41
N ARG A 411 -8.58 -14.66 25.26
CA ARG A 411 -9.27 -15.35 24.17
C ARG A 411 -8.35 -16.48 23.65
N PRO A 412 -8.81 -17.74 23.61
CA PRO A 412 -8.05 -18.79 22.93
C PRO A 412 -7.88 -18.38 21.46
N ASN A 413 -6.65 -18.44 20.96
CA ASN A 413 -6.32 -18.17 19.56
C ASN A 413 -7.12 -19.06 18.61
#